data_AF-A0A4S2M0H7-F1
#
_entry.id   AF-A0A4S2M0H7-F1
#
_cell.length_a   1.000
_cell.length_b   1.000
_cell.length_c   1.000
_cell.angle_alpha   90.00
_cell.angle_beta   90.00
_cell.angle_gamma   90.00
#
_symmetry.space_group_name_H-M   'P 1'
#
loop_
_entity.id
_entity.type
_entity.pdbx_description
1 polymer ?
#
loop_
_entity_poly.entity_id
_entity_poly.type
_entity_poly.pdbx_seq_one_letter_code
_entity_poly.pdbx_strand_id
1 'polypeptide(L)'
;MYGWPFMEICYFTSSETHVKDIGASPIQPFIWPYETVFPLYFRPFGRHWFPAPRDTWLLNRIKYGSVERCLKFGYSHVREAKAEYATMLCRQLAHKYAFVEHNPCDGVSSEQTEMKFDMVVAGERLVLYTNWVYTRTYHFLFLAVPGNRVRTDTFLM
;
A
#
# COMPACT_ATOMS: atom_id res chain seq x y z
N MET A 1 -12.78 18.27 20.31
CA MET A 1 -11.67 18.29 19.35
C MET A 1 -10.83 17.06 19.64
N TYR A 2 -10.67 16.16 18.68
CA TYR A 2 -9.78 15.01 18.85
C TYR A 2 -8.33 15.52 18.89
N GLY A 3 -7.52 15.02 19.81
CA GLY A 3 -6.12 15.47 19.93
C GLY A 3 -5.30 15.00 18.73
N TRP A 4 -4.59 15.92 18.08
CA TRP A 4 -3.63 15.56 17.02
C TRP A 4 -2.23 15.41 17.63
N PRO A 5 -1.45 14.37 17.27
CA PRO A 5 -1.79 13.27 16.34
C PRO A 5 -2.70 12.22 16.99
N PHE A 6 -3.49 11.52 16.16
CA PHE A 6 -4.33 10.40 16.59
C PHE A 6 -4.19 9.20 15.65
N MET A 7 -4.79 8.07 16.06
CA MET A 7 -4.93 6.86 15.26
C MET A 7 -6.41 6.55 15.07
N GLU A 8 -6.83 6.39 13.82
CA GLU A 8 -8.16 5.90 13.47
C GLU A 8 -8.15 4.38 13.37
N ILE A 9 -9.15 3.74 13.97
CA ILE A 9 -9.40 2.31 13.87
C ILE A 9 -10.69 2.12 13.08
N CYS A 10 -10.58 1.57 11.88
CA CYS A 10 -11.71 1.22 11.03
C CYS A 10 -12.18 -0.20 11.33
N TYR A 11 -13.50 -0.41 11.34
CA TYR A 11 -14.10 -1.72 11.51
C TYR A 11 -14.59 -2.27 10.17
N PHE A 12 -14.42 -3.57 9.99
CA PHE A 12 -14.76 -4.27 8.76
C PHE A 12 -15.67 -5.46 9.05
N THR A 13 -16.55 -5.78 8.11
CA THR A 13 -17.21 -7.09 8.06
C THR A 13 -16.54 -7.95 7.00
N SER A 14 -16.50 -9.27 7.22
CA SER A 14 -15.99 -10.23 6.24
C SER A 14 -17.02 -11.32 5.98
N SER A 15 -17.16 -11.69 4.70
CA SER A 15 -17.79 -12.93 4.25
C SER A 15 -16.76 -13.81 3.55
N GLU A 16 -17.15 -14.99 3.09
CA GLU A 16 -16.28 -15.89 2.29
C GLU A 16 -15.74 -15.23 1.02
N THR A 17 -16.40 -14.18 0.51
CA THR A 17 -16.06 -13.58 -0.77
C THR A 17 -15.53 -12.15 -0.67
N HIS A 18 -15.86 -11.41 0.39
CA HIS A 18 -15.55 -9.98 0.46
C HIS A 18 -15.25 -9.49 1.88
N VAL A 19 -14.48 -8.42 1.96
CA VAL A 19 -14.27 -7.59 3.15
C VAL A 19 -14.87 -6.21 2.87
N LYS A 20 -15.66 -5.67 3.81
CA LYS A 20 -16.37 -4.39 3.66
C LYS A 20 -16.09 -3.47 4.83
N ASP A 21 -15.73 -2.23 4.54
CA ASP A 21 -15.62 -1.16 5.54
C ASP A 21 -17.01 -0.76 6.04
N ILE A 22 -17.23 -0.85 7.36
CA ILE A 22 -18.51 -0.52 8.00
C ILE A 22 -18.72 1.00 8.06
N GLY A 23 -17.64 1.78 8.13
CA GLY A 23 -17.67 3.24 8.19
C GLY A 23 -17.73 3.91 6.83
N ALA A 24 -17.67 3.15 5.73
CA ALA A 24 -17.74 3.71 4.38
C ALA A 24 -19.10 4.36 4.12
N SER A 25 -19.08 5.50 3.42
CA SER A 25 -20.30 6.17 2.97
C SER A 25 -21.12 5.25 2.06
N PRO A 26 -22.47 5.23 2.17
CA PRO A 26 -23.33 4.47 1.26
C PRO A 26 -23.10 4.80 -0.23
N ILE A 27 -22.63 6.01 -0.52
CA ILE A 27 -22.37 6.51 -1.89
C ILE A 27 -21.04 5.95 -2.43
N GLN A 28 -20.12 5.56 -1.55
CA GLN A 28 -18.82 5.00 -1.92
C GLN A 28 -18.49 3.83 -1.01
N PRO A 29 -19.17 2.67 -1.19
CA PRO A 29 -18.90 1.50 -0.38
C PRO A 29 -17.51 0.96 -0.70
N PHE A 30 -16.64 0.85 0.32
CA PHE A 30 -15.33 0.23 0.15
C PHE A 30 -15.44 -1.27 0.42
N ILE A 31 -15.39 -2.04 -0.66
CA ILE A 31 -15.56 -3.49 -0.70
C ILE A 31 -14.38 -4.09 -1.45
N TRP A 32 -13.69 -5.03 -0.83
CA TRP A 32 -12.55 -5.75 -1.43
C TRP A 32 -12.86 -7.24 -1.54
N PRO A 33 -12.40 -7.94 -2.59
CA PRO A 33 -12.41 -9.39 -2.61
C PRO A 33 -11.65 -9.97 -1.42
N TYR A 34 -12.14 -11.08 -0.85
CA TYR A 34 -11.53 -11.72 0.32
C TYR A 34 -10.04 -12.01 0.12
N GLU A 35 -9.69 -12.58 -1.04
CA GLU A 35 -8.32 -12.92 -1.43
C GLU A 35 -7.39 -11.71 -1.63
N THR A 36 -7.93 -10.49 -1.75
CA THR A 36 -7.12 -9.27 -1.76
C THR A 36 -6.64 -8.90 -0.36
N VAL A 37 -7.40 -9.28 0.67
CA VAL A 37 -7.10 -8.98 2.07
C VAL A 37 -6.38 -10.15 2.74
N PHE A 38 -6.89 -11.37 2.58
CA PHE A 38 -6.43 -12.54 3.31
C PHE A 38 -5.65 -13.55 2.44
N PRO A 39 -4.77 -14.37 3.06
CA PRO A 39 -4.31 -14.25 4.44
C PRO A 39 -3.47 -12.97 4.65
N LEU A 40 -3.39 -12.50 5.89
CA LEU A 40 -2.58 -11.33 6.23
C LEU A 40 -1.10 -11.72 6.28
N TYR A 41 -0.23 -10.77 5.90
CA TYR A 41 1.22 -10.94 6.00
C TYR A 41 1.83 -9.78 6.76
N PHE A 42 2.93 -10.03 7.47
CA PHE A 42 3.63 -8.96 8.17
C PHE A 42 4.35 -8.04 7.18
N ARG A 43 4.10 -6.74 7.32
CA ARG A 43 4.81 -5.67 6.62
C ARG A 43 5.42 -4.70 7.64
N PRO A 44 6.59 -4.11 7.34
CA PRO A 44 7.20 -3.16 8.25
C PRO A 44 6.47 -1.81 8.22
N PHE A 45 6.35 -1.20 9.39
CA PHE A 45 5.94 0.18 9.58
C PHE A 45 6.87 0.82 10.62
N GLY A 46 7.84 1.60 10.13
CA GLY A 46 8.92 2.10 10.96
C GLY A 46 9.81 0.98 11.48
N ARG A 47 9.87 0.79 12.80
CA ARG A 47 10.67 -0.26 13.48
C ARG A 47 9.87 -1.51 13.83
N HIS A 48 8.57 -1.53 13.56
CA HIS A 48 7.67 -2.60 13.95
C HIS A 48 7.10 -3.30 12.72
N TRP A 49 6.58 -4.50 12.92
CA TRP A 49 5.92 -5.29 11.88
C TRP A 49 4.45 -5.45 12.24
N PHE A 50 3.57 -5.20 11.28
CA PHE A 50 2.12 -5.31 11.47
C PHE A 50 1.50 -6.19 10.39
N PRO A 51 0.40 -6.89 10.70
CA PRO A 51 -0.35 -7.61 9.68
C PRO A 51 -0.89 -6.60 8.66
N ALA A 52 -0.65 -6.91 7.39
CA ALA A 52 -1.09 -6.15 6.25
C ALA A 52 -1.84 -7.05 5.26
N PRO A 53 -2.73 -6.48 4.45
CA PRO A 53 -3.45 -7.19 3.39
C PRO A 53 -2.53 -7.93 2.41
N ARG A 54 -3.01 -9.06 1.88
CA ARG A 54 -2.30 -9.90 0.89
C ARG A 54 -1.81 -9.13 -0.33
N ASP A 55 -2.70 -8.38 -0.97
CA ASP A 55 -2.39 -7.56 -2.15
C ASP A 55 -2.71 -6.09 -1.84
N THR A 56 -1.78 -5.44 -1.14
CA THR A 56 -1.88 -4.02 -0.77
C THR A 56 -1.99 -3.10 -2.00
N TRP A 57 -1.44 -3.50 -3.14
CA TRP A 57 -1.54 -2.74 -4.37
C TRP A 57 -2.97 -2.74 -4.91
N LEU A 58 -3.58 -3.92 -5.04
CA LEU A 58 -4.96 -4.04 -5.52
C LEU A 58 -5.94 -3.40 -4.54
N LEU A 59 -5.69 -3.55 -3.24
CA LEU A 59 -6.49 -2.90 -2.19
C LEU A 59 -6.52 -1.38 -2.37
N ASN A 60 -5.35 -0.77 -2.54
CA ASN A 60 -5.22 0.68 -2.78
C ASN A 60 -5.83 1.10 -4.11
N ARG A 61 -5.67 0.30 -5.17
CA ARG A 61 -6.30 0.57 -6.48
C ARG A 61 -7.82 0.58 -6.40
N ILE A 62 -8.43 -0.36 -5.66
CA ILE A 62 -9.89 -0.39 -5.46
C ILE A 62 -10.36 0.84 -4.69
N LYS A 63 -9.62 1.26 -3.65
CA LYS A 63 -10.00 2.39 -2.79
C LYS A 63 -9.80 3.75 -3.45
N TYR A 64 -8.64 3.95 -4.07
CA TYR A 64 -8.17 5.26 -4.53
C TYR A 64 -8.21 5.43 -6.06
N GLY A 65 -8.50 4.37 -6.80
CA GLY A 65 -8.52 4.38 -8.26
C GLY A 65 -7.12 4.30 -8.85
N SER A 66 -6.69 5.36 -9.54
CA SER A 66 -5.37 5.39 -10.19
C SER A 66 -4.25 5.41 -9.15
N VAL A 67 -3.38 4.41 -9.21
CA VAL A 67 -2.18 4.30 -8.36
C VAL A 67 -1.04 5.25 -8.79
N GLU A 68 -1.12 5.80 -10.00
CA GLU A 68 -0.16 6.76 -10.57
C GLU A 68 -0.37 8.18 -9.98
N ARG A 69 -1.54 8.40 -9.37
CA ARG A 69 -1.96 9.71 -8.87
C ARG A 69 -1.97 9.74 -7.35
N CYS A 70 -1.25 10.71 -6.82
CA CYS A 70 -1.24 10.99 -5.39
C CYS A 70 -2.40 11.92 -5.07
N LEU A 71 -3.08 11.65 -3.95
CA LEU A 71 -4.32 12.31 -3.55
C LEU A 71 -4.13 13.04 -2.22
N LYS A 72 -4.67 14.27 -2.15
CA LYS A 72 -4.91 14.99 -0.92
C LYS A 72 -6.41 15.09 -0.73
N PHE A 73 -6.93 14.46 0.31
CA PHE A 73 -8.36 14.47 0.63
C PHE A 73 -8.82 15.84 1.16
N GLY A 74 -10.11 16.14 0.98
CA GLY A 74 -10.71 17.43 1.30
C GLY A 74 -10.95 17.69 2.79
N TYR A 75 -10.27 16.97 3.69
CA TYR A 75 -10.36 17.14 5.13
C TYR A 75 -8.97 17.22 5.74
N SER A 76 -8.74 18.22 6.58
CA SER A 76 -7.51 18.38 7.35
C SER A 76 -7.77 17.98 8.80
N HIS A 77 -7.28 16.82 9.20
CA HIS A 77 -7.33 16.36 10.58
C HIS A 77 -6.50 17.22 11.54
N VAL A 78 -5.45 17.90 11.06
CA VAL A 78 -4.68 18.86 11.89
C VAL A 78 -5.56 20.04 12.32
N ARG A 79 -6.44 20.49 11.43
CA ARG A 79 -7.32 21.65 11.66
C ARG A 79 -8.75 21.26 12.04
N GLU A 80 -9.07 19.97 11.99
CA GLU A 80 -10.43 19.43 12.07
C GLU A 80 -11.41 20.22 11.18
N ALA A 81 -10.99 20.48 9.93
CA ALA A 81 -11.71 21.36 9.01
C ALA A 81 -11.57 20.92 7.55
N LYS A 82 -12.50 21.40 6.70
CA LYS A 82 -12.42 21.20 5.25
C LYS A 82 -11.10 21.74 4.70
N ALA A 83 -10.54 21.00 3.76
CA ALA A 83 -9.34 21.35 3.02
C ALA A 83 -9.61 21.22 1.53
N GLU A 84 -8.75 21.85 0.73
CA GLU A 84 -8.80 21.69 -0.72
C GLU A 84 -8.38 20.27 -1.10
N TYR A 85 -9.26 19.58 -1.84
CA TYR A 85 -8.94 18.33 -2.52
C TYR A 85 -7.97 18.61 -3.67
N ALA A 86 -6.91 17.83 -3.77
CA ALA A 86 -5.95 17.95 -4.85
C ALA A 86 -5.47 16.58 -5.33
N THR A 87 -5.13 16.49 -6.61
CA THR A 87 -4.56 15.29 -7.21
C THR A 87 -3.44 15.67 -8.17
N MET A 88 -2.36 14.90 -8.18
CA MET A 88 -1.23 15.09 -9.09
C MET A 88 -0.54 13.76 -9.38
N LEU A 89 0.36 13.73 -10.35
CA LEU A 89 1.15 12.52 -10.59
C LEU A 89 2.09 12.28 -9.41
N CYS A 90 2.10 11.06 -8.87
CA CYS A 90 2.96 10.71 -7.75
C CYS A 90 4.45 10.97 -8.05
N ARG A 91 4.89 10.74 -9.29
CA ARG A 91 6.26 11.06 -9.73
C ARG A 91 6.68 12.51 -9.48
N GLN A 92 5.75 13.47 -9.52
CA GLN A 92 6.05 14.88 -9.25
C GLN A 92 6.41 15.13 -7.78
N LEU A 93 6.09 14.19 -6.89
CA LEU A 93 6.36 14.22 -5.47
C LEU A 93 7.60 13.41 -5.07
N ALA A 94 8.27 12.73 -5.99
CA ALA A 94 9.39 11.82 -5.71
C ALA A 94 10.66 12.48 -5.17
N HIS A 95 10.80 13.79 -5.35
CA HIS A 95 11.86 14.58 -4.72
C HIS A 95 11.57 14.95 -3.27
N LYS A 96 10.33 14.74 -2.81
CA LYS A 96 9.87 15.13 -1.48
C LYS A 96 9.47 13.94 -0.62
N TYR A 97 8.93 12.89 -1.25
CA TYR A 97 8.49 11.67 -0.58
C TYR A 97 9.19 10.47 -1.20
N ALA A 98 9.59 9.53 -0.36
CA ALA A 98 10.14 8.27 -0.83
C ALA A 98 9.02 7.35 -1.32
N PHE A 99 9.28 6.61 -2.40
CA PHE A 99 8.37 5.68 -3.06
C PHE A 99 8.87 4.24 -2.92
N VAL A 100 7.94 3.29 -2.99
CA VAL A 100 8.25 1.86 -2.89
C VAL A 100 8.45 1.27 -4.28
N GLU A 101 9.58 0.62 -4.49
CA GLU A 101 9.94 -0.09 -5.72
C GLU A 101 10.04 -1.59 -5.45
N HIS A 102 9.50 -2.38 -6.37
CA HIS A 102 9.54 -3.83 -6.31
C HIS A 102 10.43 -4.37 -7.42
N ASN A 103 11.49 -5.05 -7.02
CA ASN A 103 12.41 -5.69 -7.94
C ASN A 103 12.27 -7.21 -7.84
N PRO A 104 12.28 -7.92 -8.98
CA PRO A 104 12.44 -9.37 -8.98
C PRO A 104 13.71 -9.75 -8.22
N CYS A 105 13.62 -10.79 -7.39
CA CYS A 105 14.79 -11.40 -6.78
C CYS A 105 15.15 -12.65 -7.57
N ASP A 106 16.13 -12.51 -8.46
CA ASP A 106 16.67 -13.64 -9.19
C ASP A 106 17.46 -14.53 -8.21
N GLY A 107 17.17 -15.84 -8.22
CA GLY A 107 17.95 -16.84 -7.47
C GLY A 107 17.51 -17.11 -6.03
N VAL A 108 16.41 -16.53 -5.54
CA VAL A 108 15.85 -16.89 -4.23
C VAL A 108 14.78 -17.97 -4.41
N SER A 109 15.15 -19.24 -4.20
CA SER A 109 14.18 -20.34 -4.15
C SER A 109 13.45 -20.33 -2.81
N SER A 110 12.14 -20.17 -2.84
CA SER A 110 11.28 -20.47 -1.69
C SER A 110 10.91 -21.95 -1.75
N GLU A 111 11.26 -22.73 -0.73
CA GLU A 111 10.66 -24.05 -0.54
C GLU A 111 9.16 -23.83 -0.26
N GLN A 112 8.32 -24.09 -1.27
CA GLN A 112 6.88 -24.01 -1.08
C GLN A 112 6.43 -25.20 -0.23
N THR A 113 5.74 -24.90 0.87
CA THR A 113 4.99 -25.90 1.62
C THR A 113 3.83 -26.43 0.76
N GLU A 114 3.22 -27.57 1.15
CA GLU A 114 2.10 -28.17 0.40
C GLU A 114 0.94 -27.20 0.11
N MET A 115 0.81 -26.15 0.94
CA MET A 115 -0.05 -25.01 0.66
C MET A 115 0.59 -24.10 -0.41
N LYS A 116 0.24 -24.33 -1.67
CA LYS A 116 0.61 -23.48 -2.82
C LYS A 116 -0.04 -22.10 -2.76
N PHE A 117 0.45 -21.24 -1.87
CA PHE A 117 0.21 -19.81 -2.00
C PHE A 117 1.11 -19.32 -3.13
N ASP A 118 0.53 -18.85 -4.24
CA ASP A 118 1.24 -18.29 -5.40
C ASP A 118 1.98 -16.98 -5.01
N MET A 119 3.01 -17.15 -4.18
CA MET A 119 3.81 -16.11 -3.56
C MET A 119 5.27 -16.38 -3.90
N VAL A 120 6.00 -15.32 -4.18
CA VAL A 120 7.43 -15.37 -4.47
C VAL A 120 8.15 -14.30 -3.69
N VAL A 121 9.46 -14.46 -3.51
CA VAL A 121 10.28 -13.45 -2.86
C VAL A 121 10.57 -12.32 -3.84
N ALA A 122 10.24 -11.10 -3.46
CA ALA A 122 10.58 -9.88 -4.17
C ALA A 122 11.36 -8.92 -3.26
N GLY A 123 12.23 -8.13 -3.89
CA GLY A 123 13.06 -7.15 -3.22
C GLY A 123 12.31 -5.83 -3.24
N GLU A 124 12.01 -5.29 -2.08
CA GLU A 124 11.33 -4.02 -1.94
C GLU A 124 12.30 -2.97 -1.42
N ARG A 125 12.34 -1.81 -2.07
CA ARG A 125 13.17 -0.68 -1.65
C ARG A 125 12.35 0.59 -1.50
N LEU A 126 12.65 1.36 -0.46
CA LEU A 126 12.08 2.68 -0.25
C LEU A 126 13.07 3.73 -0.76
N VAL A 127 12.73 4.40 -1.85
CA VAL A 127 13.62 5.23 -2.65
C VAL A 127 13.12 6.67 -2.74
N LEU A 128 13.98 7.64 -2.43
CA LEU A 128 13.74 9.06 -2.65
C LEU A 128 14.55 9.56 -3.83
N TYR A 129 13.90 10.24 -4.77
CA TYR A 129 14.50 10.74 -5.99
C TYR A 129 14.94 12.18 -5.82
N THR A 130 16.17 12.42 -5.36
CA THR A 130 16.68 13.81 -5.22
C THR A 130 16.68 14.55 -6.56
N ASN A 131 16.84 13.83 -7.66
CA ASN A 131 16.47 14.20 -9.02
C ASN A 131 16.33 12.89 -9.85
N TRP A 132 16.13 12.99 -11.16
CA TRP A 132 15.96 11.83 -12.06
C TRP A 132 17.20 10.91 -12.15
N VAL A 133 18.36 11.36 -11.69
CA VAL A 133 19.65 10.65 -11.78
C VAL A 133 20.10 10.14 -10.41
N TYR A 134 19.80 10.89 -9.35
CA TYR A 134 20.28 10.62 -8.00
C TYR A 134 19.14 10.15 -7.10
N THR A 135 19.28 8.91 -6.64
CA THR A 135 18.34 8.30 -5.70
C THR A 135 19.00 8.04 -4.35
N ARG A 136 18.22 8.14 -3.28
CA ARG A 136 18.59 7.75 -1.93
C ARG A 136 17.68 6.61 -1.48
N THR A 137 18.26 5.44 -1.23
CA THR A 137 17.52 4.32 -0.63
C THR A 137 17.55 4.45 0.89
N TYR A 138 16.36 4.51 1.51
CA TYR A 138 16.23 4.54 2.97
C TYR A 138 16.19 3.14 3.57
N HIS A 139 15.60 2.19 2.85
CA HIS A 139 15.46 0.82 3.30
C HIS A 139 15.39 -0.14 2.12
N PHE A 140 15.83 -1.37 2.35
CA PHE A 140 15.78 -2.48 1.42
C PHE A 140 15.51 -3.77 2.16
N LEU A 141 14.57 -4.57 1.66
CA LEU A 141 14.13 -5.80 2.31
C LEU A 141 13.64 -6.82 1.27
N PHE A 142 13.58 -8.09 1.66
CA PHE A 142 13.03 -9.18 0.86
C PHE A 142 11.72 -9.65 1.48
N LEU A 143 10.64 -9.70 0.70
CA LEU A 143 9.31 -10.09 1.19
C LEU A 143 8.64 -11.07 0.24
N ALA A 144 7.76 -11.89 0.81
CA ALA A 144 6.78 -12.62 0.03
C ALA A 144 5.73 -11.66 -0.57
N VAL A 145 5.56 -11.72 -1.88
CA VAL A 145 4.53 -10.99 -2.63
C VAL A 145 3.80 -11.95 -3.58
N PRO A 146 2.55 -11.66 -4.00
CA PRO A 146 1.90 -12.44 -5.04
C PRO A 146 2.75 -12.47 -6.32
N GLY A 147 2.85 -13.61 -7.00
CA GLY A 147 3.72 -13.79 -8.17
C GLY A 147 3.48 -12.78 -9.30
N ASN A 148 2.22 -12.39 -9.51
CA ASN A 148 1.83 -11.35 -10.48
C ASN A 148 2.11 -9.91 -10.02
N ARG A 149 2.70 -9.70 -8.82
CA ARG A 149 3.01 -8.39 -8.22
C ARG A 149 4.51 -8.10 -8.06
N VAL A 150 5.37 -8.98 -8.55
CA VAL A 150 6.83 -8.85 -8.41
C VAL A 150 7.40 -7.63 -9.12
N ARG A 151 6.73 -7.16 -10.18
CA ARG A 151 7.17 -6.04 -11.04
C ARG A 151 6.26 -4.81 -10.91
N THR A 152 5.74 -4.57 -9.71
CA THR A 152 4.76 -3.51 -9.48
C THR A 152 5.46 -2.26 -8.94
N ASP A 153 6.00 -1.40 -9.80
CA ASP A 153 6.66 -0.17 -9.34
C ASP A 153 5.66 0.96 -9.14
N THR A 154 5.51 1.45 -7.91
CA THR A 154 4.63 2.60 -7.63
C THR A 154 5.17 3.92 -8.19
N PHE A 155 6.42 3.95 -8.65
CA PHE A 155 7.06 5.11 -9.26
C PHE A 155 6.96 5.14 -10.80
N LEU A 156 6.93 3.98 -11.46
CA LEU A 156 6.91 3.85 -12.93
C LEU A 156 5.51 3.65 -13.53
N MET A 157 4.48 3.57 -12.67
CA MET A 157 3.08 3.69 -13.06
C MET A 157 2.69 5.16 -12.99
#